data_AF-A0A0J9YE14-F1
#
_entry.id   AF-A0A0J9YE14-F1
#
_cell.length_a   1.000
_cell.length_b   1.000
_cell.length_c   1.000
_cell.angle_alpha   90.00
_cell.angle_beta   90.00
_cell.angle_gamma   90.00
#
_symmetry.space_group_name_H-M   'P 1'
#
loop_
_entity.id
_entity.type
_entity.pdbx_description
1 polymer ?
#
loop_
_entity_poly.entity_id
_entity_poly.type
_entity_poly.pdbx_seq_one_letter_code
_entity_poly.pdbx_strand_id
1 'polypeptide(L)'
;TKEQAYVYALSSAALTHHVAKACVSGDLPYCPCGLNSPTASADASYKWKGCSDNVLYGQRVSREWADASWRKKWRPGSNATTPNRRRNRVTFSKIYH
;
A
#
# COMPACT_ATOMS: atom_id res chain seq x y z
N THR A 1 10.84 -8.22 18.28
CA THR A 1 12.07 -7.48 18.67
C THR A 1 12.25 -6.27 17.76
N LYS A 2 13.29 -5.44 17.95
CA LYS A 2 13.54 -4.26 17.08
C LYS A 2 13.85 -4.69 15.64
N GLU A 3 14.59 -5.77 15.50
CA GLU A 3 15.02 -6.37 14.24
C GLU A 3 13.81 -6.87 13.45
N GLN A 4 12.85 -7.51 14.14
CA GLN A 4 11.61 -7.96 13.52
C GLN A 4 10.75 -6.78 13.02
N ALA A 5 10.68 -5.68 13.77
CA ALA A 5 9.96 -4.48 13.35
C ALA A 5 10.61 -3.82 12.12
N TYR A 6 11.95 -3.83 12.06
CA TYR A 6 12.69 -3.32 10.90
C TYR A 6 12.44 -4.16 9.64
N VAL A 7 12.58 -5.48 9.73
CA VAL A 7 12.33 -6.40 8.60
C VAL A 7 10.88 -6.29 8.10
N TYR A 8 9.92 -6.17 9.03
CA TYR A 8 8.52 -5.95 8.69
C TYR A 8 8.31 -4.65 7.90
N ALA A 9 8.89 -3.55 8.36
CA ALA A 9 8.80 -2.25 7.69
C ALA A 9 9.43 -2.29 6.28
N LEU A 10 10.62 -2.89 6.17
CA LEU A 10 11.34 -3.02 4.90
C LEU A 10 10.56 -3.87 3.88
N SER A 11 10.04 -5.02 4.32
CA SER A 11 9.26 -5.90 3.45
C SER A 11 7.96 -5.22 2.97
N SER A 12 7.28 -4.53 3.88
CA SER A 12 6.05 -3.77 3.56
C SER A 12 6.32 -2.64 2.56
N ALA A 13 7.46 -1.96 2.71
CA ALA A 13 7.95 -0.94 1.80
C ALA A 13 8.23 -1.51 0.40
N ALA A 14 8.97 -2.60 0.33
CA ALA A 14 9.29 -3.28 -0.93
C ALA A 14 8.02 -3.67 -1.69
N LEU A 15 7.05 -4.30 -1.02
CA LEU A 15 5.78 -4.67 -1.64
C LEU A 15 5.02 -3.47 -2.18
N THR A 16 4.98 -2.36 -1.44
CA THR A 16 4.31 -1.13 -1.88
C THR A 16 4.92 -0.63 -3.19
N HIS A 17 6.26 -0.56 -3.24
CA HIS A 17 7.00 -0.12 -4.41
C HIS A 17 6.80 -1.05 -5.61
N HIS A 18 6.97 -2.37 -5.41
CA HIS A 18 6.82 -3.35 -6.49
C HIS A 18 5.41 -3.38 -7.06
N VAL A 19 4.37 -3.34 -6.21
CA VAL A 19 2.98 -3.30 -6.68
C VAL A 19 2.72 -2.02 -7.46
N ALA A 20 3.10 -0.86 -6.92
CA ALA A 20 2.90 0.41 -7.61
C ALA A 20 3.59 0.42 -8.99
N LYS A 21 4.82 -0.12 -9.06
CA LYS A 21 5.57 -0.20 -10.31
C LYS A 21 4.94 -1.16 -11.32
N ALA A 22 4.49 -2.33 -10.86
CA ALA A 22 3.80 -3.32 -11.69
C ALA A 22 2.49 -2.78 -12.29
N CYS A 23 1.82 -1.87 -11.58
CA CYS A 23 0.63 -1.20 -12.11
C CYS A 23 0.97 -0.28 -13.29
N VAL A 24 2.11 0.42 -13.23
CA VAL A 24 2.53 1.34 -14.30
C VAL A 24 3.14 0.60 -15.49
N SER A 25 3.83 -0.52 -15.26
CA SER A 25 4.34 -1.37 -16.36
C SER A 25 3.25 -2.18 -17.05
N GLY A 26 2.09 -2.36 -16.41
CA GLY A 26 0.98 -3.17 -16.93
C GLY A 26 1.12 -4.67 -16.63
N ASP A 27 2.06 -5.05 -15.76
CA ASP A 27 2.27 -6.46 -15.38
C ASP A 27 1.16 -6.99 -14.45
N LEU A 28 0.48 -6.10 -13.72
CA LEU A 28 -0.59 -6.46 -12.78
C LEU A 28 -1.97 -6.08 -13.35
N PRO A 29 -2.87 -7.05 -13.61
CA PRO A 29 -4.22 -6.74 -14.04
C PRO A 29 -5.04 -6.12 -12.90
N TYR A 30 -6.05 -5.31 -13.25
CA TYR A 30 -7.01 -4.69 -12.32
C TYR A 30 -6.40 -3.69 -11.32
N CYS A 31 -5.24 -3.11 -11.61
CA CYS A 31 -4.70 -1.99 -10.84
C CYS A 31 -4.89 -0.65 -11.58
N PRO A 32 -5.41 0.40 -10.92
CA PRO A 32 -5.48 1.73 -11.52
C PRO A 32 -4.15 2.49 -11.39
N CYS A 33 -3.80 3.29 -12.40
CA CYS A 33 -2.71 4.27 -12.32
C CYS A 33 -2.91 5.26 -11.16
N GLY A 34 -1.82 5.86 -10.69
CA GLY A 34 -1.86 6.92 -9.69
C GLY A 34 -2.64 8.14 -10.20
N LEU A 35 -3.26 8.87 -9.28
CA LEU A 35 -3.80 10.18 -9.60
C LEU A 35 -2.63 11.13 -9.82
N ASN A 36 -2.47 11.63 -11.05
CA ASN A 36 -1.58 12.73 -11.33
C ASN A 36 -2.15 13.95 -10.60
N SER A 37 -1.48 14.46 -9.55
CA SER A 37 -2.02 15.63 -8.85
C SER A 37 -2.01 16.83 -9.81
N PRO A 38 -3.13 17.56 -9.96
CA PRO A 38 -3.17 18.78 -10.77
C PRO A 38 -2.22 19.87 -10.25
N THR A 39 -1.78 19.76 -9.00
CA THR A 39 -0.87 20.71 -8.35
C THR A 39 0.56 20.69 -8.88
N ALA A 40 0.95 19.67 -9.66
CA ALA A 40 2.30 19.56 -10.19
C ALA A 40 2.50 20.30 -11.53
N SER A 41 1.51 21.05 -12.01
CA SER A 41 1.70 22.02 -13.09
C SER A 41 0.86 23.26 -12.82
N ALA A 42 1.39 24.18 -12.00
CA ALA A 42 0.89 25.56 -11.94
C ALA A 42 1.01 26.26 -13.31
N ASP A 43 1.89 25.74 -14.17
CA ASP A 43 2.12 26.21 -15.53
C ASP A 43 1.21 25.49 -16.54
N ALA A 44 0.35 26.26 -17.22
CA ALA A 44 -0.54 25.76 -18.28
C ALA A 44 0.19 25.13 -19.48
N SER A 45 1.51 25.34 -19.58
CA SER A 45 2.38 24.77 -20.62
C SER A 45 2.82 23.34 -20.32
N TYR A 46 2.89 22.95 -19.05
CA TYR A 46 3.36 21.62 -18.65
C TYR A 46 2.16 20.71 -18.38
N LYS A 47 2.04 19.65 -19.18
CA LYS A 47 0.99 18.63 -19.02
C LYS A 47 1.65 17.32 -18.66
N TRP A 48 1.38 16.82 -17.46
CA TRP A 48 1.73 15.46 -17.08
C TRP A 48 1.11 14.47 -18.08
N LYS A 49 1.95 13.60 -18.64
CA LYS A 49 1.52 12.51 -19.54
C LYS A 49 2.00 11.18 -18.99
N GLY A 50 1.24 10.14 -19.24
CA GLY A 50 1.55 8.78 -18.81
C GLY A 50 0.85 8.36 -17.52
N CYS A 51 1.21 7.15 -17.08
CA CYS A 51 0.69 6.51 -15.89
C CYS A 51 1.66 6.75 -14.73
N SER A 52 1.20 7.35 -13.63
CA SER A 52 2.01 7.52 -12.41
C SER A 52 1.87 6.32 -11.48
N ASP A 53 2.87 6.12 -10.62
CA ASP A 53 2.86 5.06 -9.61
C ASP A 53 1.71 5.24 -8.62
N ASN A 54 0.85 4.22 -8.49
CA ASN A 54 -0.22 4.23 -7.50
C ASN A 54 0.25 3.74 -6.14
N VAL A 55 1.00 4.59 -5.43
CA VAL A 55 1.54 4.27 -4.10
C VAL A 55 0.44 3.94 -3.09
N LEU A 56 -0.73 4.58 -3.17
CA LEU A 56 -1.85 4.31 -2.27
C LEU A 56 -2.42 2.90 -2.46
N TYR A 57 -2.50 2.44 -3.71
CA TYR A 57 -2.90 1.07 -4.03
C TYR A 57 -1.85 0.07 -3.52
N GLY A 58 -0.56 0.30 -3.79
CA GLY A 58 0.53 -0.52 -3.29
C GLY A 58 0.54 -0.62 -1.76
N GLN A 59 0.28 0.49 -1.06
CA GLN A 59 0.17 0.50 0.41
C GLN A 59 -1.00 -0.33 0.91
N ARG A 60 -2.14 -0.33 0.21
CA ARG A 60 -3.30 -1.14 0.59
C ARG A 60 -2.98 -2.62 0.48
N VAL A 61 -2.43 -3.05 -0.66
CA VAL A 61 -2.02 -4.44 -0.91
C VAL A 61 -0.97 -4.89 0.11
N SER A 62 0.04 -4.06 0.34
CA SER A 62 1.10 -4.33 1.33
C SER A 62 0.54 -4.55 2.74
N ARG A 63 -0.44 -3.74 3.17
CA ARG A 63 -1.13 -3.93 4.45
C ARG A 63 -1.91 -5.23 4.50
N GLU A 64 -2.65 -5.56 3.45
CA GLU A 64 -3.43 -6.80 3.41
C GLU A 64 -2.57 -8.06 3.46
N TRP A 65 -1.39 -8.02 2.83
CA TRP A 65 -0.38 -9.05 2.88
C TRP A 65 0.22 -9.17 4.28
N ALA A 66 0.65 -8.05 4.86
CA ALA A 66 1.27 -8.01 6.17
C ALA A 66 0.32 -8.50 7.27
N ASP A 67 -0.95 -8.07 7.20
CA ASP A 67 -2.00 -8.46 8.14
C ASP A 67 -2.55 -9.87 7.88
N ALA A 68 -2.25 -10.52 6.75
CA ALA A 68 -2.82 -11.82 6.38
C ALA A 68 -2.52 -12.89 7.44
N SER A 69 -1.30 -12.88 7.97
CA SER A 69 -0.84 -13.83 8.99
C SER A 69 -1.56 -13.67 10.35
N TRP A 70 -2.10 -12.48 10.63
CA TRP A 70 -2.77 -12.17 11.89
C TRP A 70 -4.30 -12.26 11.80
N ARG A 71 -4.87 -12.55 10.62
CA ARG A 71 -6.31 -12.79 10.50
C ARG A 71 -6.65 -14.08 11.24
N LYS A 72 -7.39 -13.98 12.34
CA LYS A 72 -7.96 -15.15 13.02
C LYS A 72 -8.80 -15.93 11.99
N LYS A 73 -8.48 -17.20 11.77
CA LYS A 73 -9.36 -18.10 11.00
C LYS A 73 -10.73 -18.08 11.66
N TRP A 74 -11.75 -17.74 10.89
CA TRP A 74 -13.13 -17.81 11.36
C TRP A 74 -13.43 -19.26 11.75
N ARG A 75 -13.86 -19.48 12.99
CA ARG A 75 -14.34 -20.78 13.46
C ARG A 75 -15.87 -20.76 13.35
N PRO A 76 -16.51 -21.74 12.69
CA PRO A 76 -17.96 -21.82 12.68
C PRO A 76 -18.49 -21.84 14.13
N GLY A 77 -19.34 -20.88 14.49
CA GLY A 77 -19.92 -20.74 15.82
C GLY A 77 -19.33 -19.63 16.72
N SER A 78 -18.28 -18.91 16.31
CA SER A 78 -17.79 -17.76 17.09
C SER A 78 -18.58 -16.49 16.76
N ASN A 79 -19.39 -15.99 17.71
CA ASN A 79 -19.94 -14.62 17.72
C ASN A 79 -18.84 -13.57 17.99
N ALA A 80 -17.78 -13.58 17.19
CA ALA A 80 -16.71 -12.61 17.31
C ALA A 80 -17.12 -11.32 16.57
N THR A 81 -17.55 -10.30 17.33
CA THR A 81 -17.59 -8.93 16.85
C THR A 81 -16.22 -8.58 16.24
N THR A 82 -16.24 -7.98 15.06
CA THR A 82 -15.08 -7.58 14.26
C THR A 82 -14.02 -6.96 15.18
N PRO A 83 -12.85 -7.59 15.38
CA PRO A 83 -11.86 -7.03 16.28
C PRO A 83 -11.42 -5.68 15.71
N ASN A 84 -11.57 -4.63 16.52
CA ASN A 84 -11.13 -3.28 16.20
C ASN A 84 -9.61 -3.35 15.90
N ARG A 85 -9.25 -3.33 14.61
CA ARG A 85 -7.87 -3.46 14.11
C ARG A 85 -7.07 -2.22 14.51
N ARG A 86 -6.59 -2.16 15.75
CA ARG A 86 -5.66 -1.13 16.19
C ARG A 86 -4.32 -1.73 16.61
N ARG A 87 -3.27 -1.15 16.00
CA ARG A 87 -1.84 -1.07 16.39
C ARG A 87 -1.03 -2.32 16.04
N ASN A 88 0.01 -2.27 15.20
CA ASN A 88 1.10 -1.30 15.08
C ASN A 88 1.20 -0.65 13.69
N ARG A 89 1.00 0.66 13.62
CA ARG A 89 0.96 1.42 12.36
C ARG A 89 2.37 1.91 11.99
N VAL A 90 3.16 1.10 11.29
CA VAL A 90 4.27 1.65 10.51
C VAL A 90 3.66 2.19 9.22
N THR A 91 3.22 3.45 9.24
CA THR A 91 2.81 4.11 8.00
C THR A 91 4.04 4.40 7.16
N PHE A 92 4.22 3.61 6.10
CA PHE A 92 5.16 3.87 5.01
C PHE A 92 5.09 5.31 4.46
N SER A 93 3.93 5.96 4.57
CA SER A 93 3.72 7.38 4.23
C SER A 93 4.64 8.38 4.94
N LYS A 94 5.33 8.00 6.04
CA LYS A 94 6.30 8.86 6.73
C LYS A 94 7.75 8.74 6.23
N ILE A 95 8.02 7.81 5.31
CA ILE A 95 9.35 7.64 4.70
C ILE A 95 9.43 8.35 3.34
N TYR A 96 8.27 8.62 2.72
CA TYR A 96 8.14 9.20 1.37
C TYR A 96 7.86 10.70 1.35
N HIS A 97 7.97 11.37 2.51
CA HIS A 97 7.82 12.83 2.64
C HIS A 97 9.02 13.41 3.38
#